data_AF-A0A2V9XI11-F1
#
_entry.id   AF-A0A2V9XI11-F1
#
_cell.length_a   1.000
_cell.length_b   1.000
_cell.length_c   1.000
_cell.angle_alpha   90.00
_cell.angle_beta   90.00
_cell.angle_gamma   90.00
#
_symmetry.space_group_name_H-M   'P 1'
#
loop_
_entity.id
_entity.type
_entity.pdbx_description
1 polymer ?
#
loop_
_entity_poly.entity_id
_entity_poly.type
_entity_poly.pdbx_seq_one_letter_code
_entity_poly.pdbx_strand_id
1 'polypeptide(L)'
;MRRYLAALCCLFVLPLLLTNFIVGEDTSKKIKGDVCSASNRASICAAANTCGSTSSPCSINIRRSGGSNATATPSIPDAKSNKAFCIKVGTTVTFASSSKNTGFVIDFGTTDPFDHEGAIIGGSDRPITVTAKHPGCYTYSVGACTPGTVYGMCGNTDTQLIISAD
;
A
#
# COMPACT_ATOMS: atom_id res chain seq x y z
N MET A 1 -23.55 -79.51 2.42
CA MET A 1 -23.31 -78.73 1.18
C MET A 1 -22.01 -77.98 1.32
N ARG A 2 -21.00 -78.35 0.52
CA ARG A 2 -19.70 -77.67 0.38
C ARG A 2 -19.88 -76.33 -0.32
N ARG A 3 -19.18 -75.28 0.12
CA ARG A 3 -18.81 -74.13 -0.72
C ARG A 3 -17.31 -73.87 -0.53
N TYR A 4 -16.59 -73.93 -1.64
CA TYR A 4 -15.16 -73.68 -1.80
C TYR A 4 -14.92 -72.27 -2.35
N LEU A 5 -13.65 -71.85 -2.28
CA LEU A 5 -12.93 -70.81 -3.03
C LEU A 5 -13.06 -69.38 -2.47
N ALA A 6 -12.02 -68.80 -1.87
CA ALA A 6 -10.68 -68.43 -2.36
C ALA A 6 -10.65 -66.98 -2.89
N ALA A 7 -9.84 -66.13 -2.24
CA ALA A 7 -8.85 -65.24 -2.87
C ALA A 7 -8.45 -64.12 -1.88
N LEU A 8 -7.36 -64.36 -1.16
CA LEU A 8 -6.46 -63.29 -0.72
C LEU A 8 -5.83 -62.67 -1.98
N CYS A 9 -6.04 -61.38 -2.24
CA CYS A 9 -5.02 -60.49 -2.83
C CYS A 9 -5.59 -59.06 -2.95
N CYS A 10 -5.26 -58.15 -2.02
CA CYS A 10 -5.28 -56.70 -2.25
C CYS A 10 -4.42 -56.02 -1.15
N LEU A 11 -3.11 -56.22 -1.24
CA LEU A 11 -2.10 -55.29 -0.73
C LEU A 11 -1.83 -54.23 -1.81
N PHE A 12 -1.37 -53.03 -1.39
CA PHE A 12 -0.92 -51.87 -2.19
C PHE A 12 -2.09 -50.98 -2.71
N VAL A 13 -2.18 -49.65 -2.54
CA VAL A 13 -1.26 -48.56 -2.15
C VAL A 13 -2.13 -47.44 -1.56
N LEU A 14 -1.82 -46.92 -0.37
CA LEU A 14 -2.42 -45.68 0.14
C LEU A 14 -1.55 -44.51 -0.35
N PRO A 15 -2.01 -43.61 -1.24
CA PRO A 15 -1.16 -42.55 -1.75
C PRO A 15 -1.03 -41.41 -0.73
N LEU A 16 0.23 -41.04 -0.45
CA LEU A 16 0.63 -39.77 0.15
C LEU A 16 0.07 -38.59 -0.67
N LEU A 17 -0.87 -37.82 -0.14
CA LEU A 17 -1.18 -36.47 -0.63
C LEU A 17 -1.71 -35.59 0.52
N LEU A 18 -0.82 -35.12 1.38
CA LEU A 18 -1.06 -33.97 2.27
C LEU A 18 0.16 -33.04 2.22
N THR A 19 0.48 -32.56 1.03
CA THR A 19 1.34 -31.39 0.84
C THR A 19 0.64 -30.48 -0.15
N ASN A 20 0.03 -29.41 0.35
CA ASN A 20 -0.07 -28.11 -0.29
C ASN A 20 -0.78 -27.16 0.69
N PHE A 21 0.00 -26.56 1.58
CA PHE A 21 -0.36 -25.24 2.11
C PHE A 21 -0.41 -24.31 0.89
N ILE A 22 -1.62 -24.02 0.42
CA ILE A 22 -1.84 -22.94 -0.53
C ILE A 22 -1.53 -21.66 0.25
N VAL A 23 -0.32 -21.12 0.05
CA VAL A 23 -0.03 -19.72 0.36
C VAL A 23 -0.99 -18.92 -0.49
N GLY A 24 -1.94 -18.23 0.14
CA GLY A 24 -2.81 -17.28 -0.53
C GLY A 24 -1.93 -16.18 -1.12
N GLU A 25 -1.75 -16.22 -2.44
CA GLU A 25 -1.13 -15.13 -3.17
C GLU A 25 -2.16 -14.00 -3.20
N ASP A 26 -2.05 -13.08 -2.23
CA ASP A 26 -2.86 -11.88 -2.16
C ASP A 26 -2.72 -11.16 -3.50
N THR A 27 -3.79 -11.16 -4.28
CA THR A 27 -3.77 -10.82 -5.70
C THR A 27 -3.76 -9.30 -5.85
N SER A 28 -2.73 -8.66 -5.31
CA SER A 28 -2.48 -7.24 -5.43
C SER A 28 -2.05 -6.96 -6.87
N LYS A 29 -2.78 -6.06 -7.55
CA LYS A 29 -2.44 -5.64 -8.92
C LYS A 29 -0.99 -5.16 -8.93
N LYS A 30 -0.15 -5.73 -9.81
CA LYS A 30 1.24 -5.28 -9.95
C LYS A 30 1.29 -3.77 -10.20
N ILE A 31 1.96 -3.04 -9.31
CA ILE A 31 2.18 -1.60 -9.45
C ILE A 31 3.09 -1.37 -10.65
N LYS A 32 2.65 -0.54 -11.59
CA LYS A 32 3.45 -0.19 -12.77
C LYS A 32 4.64 0.69 -12.36
N GLY A 33 5.84 0.16 -12.54
CA GLY A 33 7.08 0.85 -12.12
C GLY A 33 7.33 0.68 -10.64
N ASP A 34 7.22 -0.55 -10.15
CA ASP A 34 7.47 -0.93 -8.75
C ASP A 34 8.91 -0.59 -8.32
N VAL A 35 9.05 0.52 -7.61
CA VAL A 35 10.35 1.00 -7.10
C VAL A 35 10.81 0.22 -5.87
N CYS A 36 9.90 -0.44 -5.15
CA CYS A 36 10.25 -1.22 -3.97
C CYS A 36 10.86 -2.59 -4.33
N SER A 37 10.63 -3.08 -5.55
CA SER A 37 11.34 -4.26 -6.07
C SER A 37 12.78 -3.98 -6.52
N ALA A 38 13.18 -2.72 -6.67
CA ALA A 38 14.51 -2.36 -7.16
C ALA A 38 15.62 -2.71 -6.15
N SER A 39 16.76 -3.18 -6.68
CA SER A 39 17.95 -3.53 -5.88
C SER A 39 18.66 -2.31 -5.28
N ASN A 40 18.66 -1.17 -5.97
CA ASN A 40 19.24 0.09 -5.48
C ASN A 40 18.17 1.18 -5.31
N ARG A 41 17.35 1.05 -4.27
CA ARG A 41 16.23 1.98 -4.01
C ARG A 41 16.71 3.40 -3.70
N ALA A 42 17.86 3.55 -3.04
CA ALA A 42 18.41 4.86 -2.71
C ALA A 42 18.69 5.69 -3.98
N SER A 43 19.16 5.05 -5.06
CA SER A 43 19.42 5.73 -6.34
C SER A 43 18.17 6.25 -7.06
N ILE A 44 16.96 5.88 -6.61
CA ILE A 44 15.69 6.36 -7.15
C ILE A 44 15.37 7.76 -6.61
N CYS A 45 15.91 8.12 -5.43
CA CYS A 45 15.66 9.40 -4.80
C CYS A 45 16.62 10.48 -5.33
N ALA A 46 16.03 11.50 -5.94
CA ALA A 46 16.69 12.71 -6.39
C ALA A 46 15.91 13.94 -5.89
N ALA A 47 16.50 15.13 -6.00
CA ALA A 47 15.84 16.36 -5.58
C ALA A 47 14.47 16.57 -6.27
N ALA A 48 14.34 16.16 -7.52
CA ALA A 48 13.13 16.33 -8.33
C ALA A 48 11.95 15.43 -7.90
N ASN A 49 12.18 14.38 -7.10
CA ASN A 49 11.13 13.50 -6.59
C ASN A 49 11.21 13.32 -5.06
N THR A 50 11.94 14.19 -4.36
CA THR A 50 12.02 14.19 -2.90
C THR A 50 11.20 15.34 -2.32
N CYS A 51 10.33 15.00 -1.38
CA CYS A 51 9.47 15.94 -0.68
C CYS A 51 9.93 16.08 0.78
N GLY A 52 10.12 17.33 1.22
CA GLY A 52 10.41 17.65 2.60
C GLY A 52 11.79 17.20 3.11
N SER A 53 12.02 17.55 4.37
CA SER A 53 13.20 17.27 5.18
C SER A 53 12.85 17.47 6.66
N THR A 54 13.82 17.30 7.56
CA THR A 54 13.64 17.61 9.00
C THR A 54 13.26 19.07 9.27
N SER A 55 13.62 20.01 8.39
CA SER A 55 13.33 21.43 8.52
C SER A 55 12.21 21.92 7.61
N SER A 56 11.76 21.10 6.67
CA SER A 56 10.80 21.48 5.63
C SER A 56 9.72 20.42 5.53
N PRO A 57 8.46 20.71 5.91
CA PRO A 57 7.40 19.71 5.87
C PRO A 57 7.07 19.31 4.43
N CYS A 58 6.50 18.12 4.27
CA CYS A 58 5.90 17.65 3.03
C CYS A 58 4.37 17.63 3.18
N SER A 59 3.63 18.13 2.20
CA SER A 59 2.18 17.95 2.12
C SER A 59 1.85 16.93 1.05
N ILE A 60 0.88 16.05 1.30
CA ILE A 60 0.35 15.11 0.33
C ILE A 60 -1.13 15.41 0.14
N ASN A 61 -1.48 15.88 -1.05
CA ASN A 61 -2.84 16.18 -1.42
C ASN A 61 -3.53 14.92 -1.95
N ILE A 62 -4.58 14.48 -1.26
CA ILE A 62 -5.39 13.32 -1.62
C ILE A 62 -6.70 13.78 -2.23
N ARG A 63 -7.04 13.28 -3.40
CA ARG A 63 -8.29 13.61 -4.10
C ARG A 63 -8.92 12.39 -4.73
N ARG A 64 -10.22 12.47 -4.98
CA ARG A 64 -10.91 11.54 -5.89
C ARG A 64 -10.74 12.03 -7.32
N SER A 65 -10.42 11.12 -8.24
CA SER A 65 -10.23 11.39 -9.66
C SER A 65 -11.05 10.42 -10.51
N GLY A 66 -11.78 10.96 -11.50
CA GLY A 66 -12.52 10.16 -12.48
C GLY A 66 -13.57 9.22 -11.88
N GLY A 67 -14.11 9.53 -10.70
CA GLY A 67 -15.15 8.75 -10.03
C GLY A 67 -14.68 7.42 -9.41
N SER A 68 -13.66 6.75 -9.93
CA SER A 68 -13.25 5.41 -9.44
C SER A 68 -11.84 5.35 -8.88
N ASN A 69 -11.05 6.42 -8.99
CA ASN A 69 -9.65 6.42 -8.56
C ASN A 69 -9.41 7.45 -7.45
N ALA A 70 -8.43 7.16 -6.60
CA ALA A 70 -7.81 8.16 -5.75
C ALA A 70 -6.52 8.69 -6.39
N THR A 71 -6.12 9.88 -5.97
CA THR A 71 -4.83 10.47 -6.32
C THR A 71 -4.15 10.97 -5.06
N ALA A 72 -2.89 10.61 -4.86
CA ALA A 72 -1.97 11.22 -3.90
C ALA A 72 -0.91 12.03 -4.67
N THR A 73 -0.79 13.31 -4.36
CA THR A 73 0.18 14.21 -4.98
C THR A 73 1.04 14.86 -3.89
N PRO A 74 2.35 14.58 -3.81
CA PRO A 74 3.24 15.24 -2.87
C PRO A 74 3.47 16.70 -3.28
N SER A 75 3.84 17.55 -2.33
CA SER A 75 4.19 18.95 -2.54
C SER A 75 5.59 19.11 -3.13
N ILE A 76 5.83 18.44 -4.26
CA ILE A 76 7.01 18.56 -5.10
C ILE A 76 6.58 19.37 -6.34
N PRO A 77 7.39 20.33 -6.82
CA PRO A 77 7.11 21.01 -8.08
C PRO A 77 6.86 20.01 -9.22
N ASP A 78 5.78 20.24 -9.97
CA ASP A 78 5.37 19.40 -11.12
C ASP A 78 5.15 17.90 -10.81
N ALA A 79 4.88 17.58 -9.54
CA ALA A 79 4.59 16.22 -9.11
C ALA A 79 3.41 15.62 -9.88
N LYS A 80 3.62 14.43 -10.44
CA LYS A 80 2.54 13.63 -11.02
C LYS A 80 1.89 12.79 -9.91
N SER A 81 0.57 12.79 -9.85
CA SER A 81 -0.18 11.98 -8.90
C SER A 81 0.18 10.49 -9.01
N ASN A 82 0.20 9.82 -7.86
CA ASN A 82 0.43 8.37 -7.70
C ASN A 82 1.78 7.89 -8.24
N LYS A 83 2.73 8.79 -8.51
CA LYS A 83 4.12 8.43 -8.77
C LYS A 83 4.85 8.24 -7.46
N ALA A 84 5.75 7.27 -7.45
CA ALA A 84 6.64 7.06 -6.33
C ALA A 84 7.46 8.34 -6.07
N PHE A 85 7.57 8.70 -4.81
CA PHE A 85 8.34 9.84 -4.35
C PHE A 85 9.11 9.44 -3.09
N CYS A 86 10.06 10.30 -2.73
CA CYS A 86 10.91 10.11 -1.58
C CYS A 86 10.62 11.15 -0.51
N ILE A 87 10.83 10.79 0.74
CA ILE A 87 10.95 11.71 1.88
C ILE A 87 12.15 11.29 2.73
N LYS A 88 12.60 12.18 3.61
CA LYS A 88 13.68 11.88 4.56
C LYS A 88 13.11 11.47 5.91
N VAL A 89 13.81 10.63 6.67
CA VAL A 89 13.52 10.42 8.09
C VAL A 89 13.47 11.79 8.81
N GLY A 90 12.52 11.95 9.73
CA GLY A 90 12.26 13.20 10.43
C GLY A 90 11.38 14.19 9.66
N THR A 91 11.05 13.93 8.39
CA THR A 91 10.13 14.78 7.63
C THR A 91 8.74 14.74 8.27
N THR A 92 8.20 15.92 8.61
CA THR A 92 6.79 16.07 8.96
C THR A 92 5.95 16.00 7.70
N VAL A 93 5.04 15.02 7.62
CA VAL A 93 4.17 14.77 6.48
C VAL A 93 2.73 15.12 6.86
N THR A 94 2.10 16.02 6.11
CA THR A 94 0.68 16.37 6.25
C THR A 94 -0.13 15.75 5.13
N PHE A 95 -1.05 14.87 5.46
CA PHE A 95 -2.05 14.35 4.54
C PHE A 95 -3.31 15.19 4.63
N ALA A 96 -3.78 15.70 3.50
CA ALA A 96 -4.97 16.54 3.42
C ALA A 96 -5.69 16.33 2.08
N SER A 97 -6.98 16.64 2.02
CA SER A 97 -7.68 16.75 0.74
C SER A 97 -7.95 18.20 0.38
N SER A 98 -7.51 18.64 -0.80
CA SER A 98 -7.92 19.94 -1.34
C SER A 98 -9.33 19.92 -1.96
N SER A 99 -9.95 18.74 -2.08
CA SER A 99 -11.30 18.60 -2.63
C SER A 99 -12.32 18.70 -1.49
N LYS A 100 -13.29 19.62 -1.60
CA LYS A 100 -14.35 19.78 -0.60
C LYS A 100 -15.08 18.47 -0.32
N ASN A 101 -15.47 18.26 0.94
CA ASN A 101 -16.23 17.11 1.41
C ASN A 101 -15.57 15.76 1.09
N THR A 102 -14.25 15.72 0.92
CA THR A 102 -13.54 14.48 0.58
C THR A 102 -12.86 13.93 1.82
N GLY A 103 -13.20 12.70 2.19
CA GLY A 103 -12.47 11.90 3.17
C GLY A 103 -11.38 11.08 2.47
N PHE A 104 -10.36 10.68 3.22
CA PHE A 104 -9.34 9.77 2.74
C PHE A 104 -8.97 8.72 3.78
N VAL A 105 -8.45 7.61 3.29
CA VAL A 105 -7.88 6.52 4.08
C VAL A 105 -6.54 6.16 3.44
N ILE A 106 -5.49 6.04 4.24
CA ILE A 106 -4.16 5.62 3.79
C ILE A 106 -3.74 4.42 4.61
N ASP A 107 -3.38 3.34 3.94
CA ASP A 107 -3.03 2.10 4.61
C ASP A 107 -1.68 1.57 4.10
N PHE A 108 -0.72 1.52 5.02
CA PHE A 108 0.63 0.97 4.81
C PHE A 108 0.71 -0.53 5.13
N GLY A 109 -0.41 -1.16 5.48
CA GLY A 109 -0.48 -2.56 5.90
C GLY A 109 0.23 -2.78 7.23
N THR A 110 1.00 -3.87 7.31
CA THR A 110 1.72 -4.26 8.54
C THR A 110 3.03 -3.51 8.77
N THR A 111 3.48 -2.73 7.78
CA THR A 111 4.75 -2.00 7.82
C THR A 111 4.50 -0.50 7.74
N ASP A 112 3.97 0.09 8.81
CA ASP A 112 3.75 1.54 8.89
C ASP A 112 5.06 2.31 9.16
N PRO A 113 5.43 3.29 8.31
CA PRO A 113 6.67 4.05 8.48
C PRO A 113 6.63 5.17 9.53
N PHE A 114 5.47 5.43 10.14
CA PHE A 114 5.18 6.62 10.94
C PHE A 114 4.93 6.30 12.43
N ASP A 115 4.88 5.02 12.81
CA ASP A 115 4.31 4.50 14.07
C ASP A 115 2.85 4.96 14.29
N HIS A 116 2.08 5.06 13.21
CA HIS A 116 0.65 5.31 13.31
C HIS A 116 -0.09 3.98 13.52
N GLU A 117 -1.03 3.95 14.47
CA GLU A 117 -1.86 2.76 14.68
C GLU A 117 -2.93 2.65 13.59
N GLY A 118 -2.82 1.60 12.76
CA GLY A 118 -3.76 1.33 11.68
C GLY A 118 -3.75 2.39 10.57
N ALA A 119 -4.81 2.41 9.78
CA ALA A 119 -4.90 3.33 8.64
C ALA A 119 -5.01 4.81 9.08
N ILE A 120 -4.36 5.69 8.32
CA ILE A 120 -4.44 7.14 8.50
C ILE A 120 -5.74 7.63 7.85
N ILE A 121 -6.68 8.10 8.68
CA ILE A 121 -8.02 8.53 8.23
C ILE A 121 -8.20 10.02 8.46
N GLY A 122 -8.41 10.77 7.38
CA GLY A 122 -8.59 12.21 7.42
C GLY A 122 -9.53 12.72 6.31
N GLY A 123 -9.46 14.01 6.02
CA GLY A 123 -10.26 14.61 4.96
C GLY A 123 -9.93 16.06 4.67
N SER A 124 -10.80 16.74 3.94
CA SER A 124 -10.66 18.15 3.59
C SER A 124 -10.60 19.08 4.81
N ASP A 125 -11.46 18.81 5.80
CA ASP A 125 -11.57 19.62 7.01
C ASP A 125 -10.87 18.96 8.22
N ARG A 126 -10.15 17.86 7.97
CA ARG A 126 -9.41 17.09 8.98
C ARG A 126 -8.08 16.60 8.41
N PRO A 127 -7.09 17.50 8.21
CA PRO A 127 -5.75 17.09 7.83
C PRO A 127 -5.10 16.28 8.96
N ILE A 128 -4.28 15.28 8.60
CA ILE A 128 -3.54 14.46 9.55
C ILE A 128 -2.05 14.68 9.33
N THR A 129 -1.31 14.90 10.41
CA THR A 129 0.14 15.11 10.37
C THR A 129 0.85 13.97 11.09
N VAL A 130 1.86 13.41 10.44
CA VAL A 130 2.72 12.35 10.98
C VAL A 130 4.18 12.69 10.72
N THR A 131 5.11 11.97 11.36
CA THR A 131 6.55 12.16 11.14
C THR A 131 7.14 10.86 10.62
N ALA A 132 7.89 10.93 9.51
CA ALA A 132 8.61 9.79 8.95
C ALA A 132 9.68 9.29 9.94
N LYS A 133 9.62 8.02 10.34
CA LYS A 133 10.54 7.46 11.34
C LYS A 133 11.39 6.34 10.81
N HIS A 134 10.77 5.43 10.06
CA HIS A 134 11.44 4.22 9.62
C HIS A 134 11.92 4.37 8.18
N PRO A 135 13.23 4.27 7.91
CA PRO A 135 13.72 4.26 6.54
C PRO A 135 13.34 2.94 5.85
N GLY A 136 13.03 3.02 4.56
CA GLY A 136 12.57 1.85 3.82
C GLY A 136 11.85 2.21 2.52
N CYS A 137 11.27 1.19 1.88
CA CYS A 137 10.36 1.39 0.75
C CYS A 137 9.02 0.74 1.10
N TYR A 138 7.96 1.52 0.95
CA TYR A 138 6.64 1.20 1.44
C TYR A 138 5.66 1.27 0.28
N THR A 139 4.98 0.17 0.01
CA THR A 139 3.77 0.16 -0.81
C THR A 139 2.59 0.46 0.10
N TYR A 140 1.72 1.36 -0.31
CA TYR A 140 0.54 1.73 0.48
C TYR A 140 -0.66 2.00 -0.42
N SER A 141 -1.85 1.73 0.12
CA SER A 141 -3.11 2.04 -0.54
C SER A 141 -3.62 3.42 -0.13
N VAL A 142 -4.25 4.12 -1.07
CA VAL A 142 -4.87 5.43 -0.84
C VAL A 142 -6.31 5.38 -1.32
N GLY A 143 -7.23 5.53 -0.39
CA GLY A 143 -8.65 5.72 -0.63
C GLY A 143 -9.06 7.19 -0.62
N ALA A 144 -9.95 7.59 -1.52
CA ALA A 144 -10.61 8.90 -1.52
C ALA A 144 -12.14 8.74 -1.65
N CYS A 145 -12.86 9.20 -0.64
CA CYS A 145 -14.28 8.99 -0.45
C CYS A 145 -15.04 10.32 -0.47
N THR A 146 -16.22 10.35 -1.09
CA THR A 146 -17.13 11.50 -1.05
C THR A 146 -18.36 11.15 -0.22
N PRO A 147 -19.13 12.11 0.29
CA PRO A 147 -20.29 11.80 1.11
C PRO A 147 -21.29 10.96 0.32
N GLY A 148 -21.93 9.99 0.97
CA GLY A 148 -22.83 9.04 0.31
C GLY A 148 -22.14 7.85 -0.37
N THR A 149 -20.81 7.77 -0.40
CA THR A 149 -20.13 6.53 -0.81
C THR A 149 -20.16 5.50 0.32
N VAL A 150 -20.82 4.37 0.09
CA VAL A 150 -20.72 3.15 0.90
C VAL A 150 -19.30 2.56 0.81
N TYR A 151 -18.89 1.82 1.83
CA TYR A 151 -17.62 1.08 1.88
C TYR A 151 -17.38 0.30 0.58
N GLY A 152 -16.18 0.43 -0.01
CA GLY A 152 -15.85 -0.15 -1.32
C GLY A 152 -16.14 0.73 -2.54
N MET A 153 -16.85 1.86 -2.38
CA MET A 153 -17.03 2.86 -3.46
C MET A 153 -16.06 4.04 -3.36
N CYS A 154 -15.13 4.04 -2.40
CA CYS A 154 -14.03 4.99 -2.42
C CYS A 154 -13.18 4.74 -3.66
N GLY A 155 -12.72 5.80 -4.32
CA GLY A 155 -11.68 5.62 -5.32
C GLY A 155 -10.45 5.10 -4.61
N ASN A 156 -9.75 4.12 -5.17
CA ASN A 156 -8.57 3.53 -4.55
C ASN A 156 -7.42 3.45 -5.56
N THR A 157 -6.19 3.53 -5.07
CA THR A 157 -4.97 3.30 -5.83
C THR A 157 -3.88 2.85 -4.87
N ASP A 158 -3.01 1.98 -5.35
CA ASP A 158 -1.76 1.68 -4.65
C ASP A 158 -0.66 2.58 -5.21
N THR A 159 0.23 3.03 -4.33
CA THR A 159 1.42 3.79 -4.70
C THR A 159 2.57 3.48 -3.75
N GLN A 160 3.71 4.12 -3.95
CA GLN A 160 4.95 3.76 -3.26
C GLN A 160 5.67 4.99 -2.70
N LEU A 161 6.25 4.81 -1.52
CA LEU A 161 7.00 5.82 -0.79
C LEU A 161 8.37 5.25 -0.44
N ILE A 162 9.43 6.00 -0.73
CA ILE A 162 10.76 5.70 -0.21
C ILE A 162 11.08 6.68 0.92
N ILE A 163 11.51 6.16 2.06
CA ILE A 163 12.01 6.96 3.18
C ILE A 163 13.51 6.73 3.28
N SER A 164 14.29 7.76 2.98
CA SER A 164 15.75 7.74 3.08
C SER A 164 16.21 8.10 4.50
N ALA A 165 17.28 7.45 4.96
CA ALA A 165 17.86 7.70 6.29
C ALA A 165 18.60 9.05 6.43
N ASP A 166 18.82 9.75 5.31
CA ASP A 166 19.63 10.99 5.22
C ASP A 166 18.94 12.26 5.74
#